data_AF-A0AAP5EZF0-F1
#
_entry.id   AF-A0AAP5EZF0-F1
#
_cell.length_a   1.000
_cell.length_b   1.000
_cell.length_c   1.000
_cell.angle_alpha   90.00
_cell.angle_beta   90.00
_cell.angle_gamma   90.00
#
_symmetry.space_group_name_H-M   'P 1'
#
loop_
_entity.id
_entity.type
_entity.pdbx_description
1 polymer ?
#
loop_
_entity_poly.entity_id
_entity_poly.type
_entity_poly.pdbx_seq_one_letter_code
_entity_poly.pdbx_strand_id
1 'polypeptide(L)'
;MTSPTRIRLLTSFDHALDSGELVVVIANDIDPVSRKDEIENAERVELHFPQFTDGRAYSQAYLIRRRLLFKGDLRATGDVLADQLIQMERTGFSSAVLKDGIDPVDAQRQLDRFPAFYQGDIVHEAPFLRADSSKSEV
;
A
#
# COMPACT_ATOMS: atom_id res chain seq x y z
N MET A 1 -10.77 -19.15 -2.87
CA MET A 1 -9.73 -18.41 -2.12
C MET A 1 -9.34 -17.23 -2.98
N THR A 2 -9.79 -16.01 -2.65
CA THR A 2 -9.37 -14.81 -3.38
C THR A 2 -7.90 -14.58 -3.03
N SER A 3 -7.00 -14.70 -4.01
CA SER A 3 -5.59 -14.38 -3.80
C SER A 3 -5.48 -12.94 -3.30
N PRO A 4 -4.64 -12.64 -2.30
CA PRO A 4 -4.43 -11.27 -1.86
C PRO A 4 -3.94 -10.45 -3.06
N THR A 5 -4.63 -9.33 -3.33
CA THR A 5 -4.20 -8.41 -4.38
C THR A 5 -2.93 -7.74 -3.89
N ARG A 6 -1.80 -8.06 -4.54
CA ARG A 6 -0.51 -7.46 -4.23
C ARG A 6 -0.49 -5.98 -4.59
N ILE A 7 0.33 -5.20 -3.89
CA ILE A 7 0.61 -3.82 -4.27
C ILE A 7 1.17 -3.76 -5.71
N ARG A 8 0.68 -2.81 -6.52
CA ARG A 8 1.17 -2.61 -7.89
C ARG A 8 2.48 -1.83 -7.88
N LEU A 9 3.48 -2.31 -8.62
CA LEU A 9 4.77 -1.65 -8.77
C LEU A 9 4.78 -0.80 -10.04
N LEU A 10 5.15 0.47 -9.88
CA LEU A 10 5.25 1.46 -10.95
C LEU A 10 6.67 1.99 -11.01
N THR A 11 7.15 2.30 -12.21
CA THR A 11 8.39 3.09 -12.36
C THR A 11 8.06 4.59 -12.29
N SER A 12 9.09 5.42 -12.05
CA SER A 12 8.97 6.88 -12.17
C SER A 12 8.43 7.31 -13.53
N PHE A 13 8.75 6.57 -14.59
CA PHE A 13 8.26 6.81 -15.94
C PHE A 13 6.76 6.51 -16.07
N ASP A 14 6.30 5.35 -15.59
CA ASP A 14 4.88 4.98 -15.60
C ASP A 14 4.05 6.00 -14.81
N HIS A 15 4.57 6.45 -13.67
CA HIS A 15 3.93 7.45 -12.85
C HIS A 15 3.81 8.80 -13.55
N ALA A 16 4.85 9.24 -14.28
CA ALA A 16 4.83 10.50 -15.02
C ALA A 16 3.84 10.48 -16.20
N LEU A 17 3.60 9.33 -16.81
CA LEU A 17 2.58 9.18 -17.86
C LEU A 17 1.15 9.15 -17.31
N ASP A 18 0.99 8.79 -16.05
CA ASP A 18 -0.30 8.65 -15.37
C ASP A 18 -0.79 10.00 -14.80
N SER A 19 -1.25 10.86 -15.70
CA SER A 19 -1.81 12.20 -15.41
C SER A 19 -3.29 12.16 -15.03
N GLY A 20 -3.68 11.25 -14.12
CA GLY A 20 -5.09 11.06 -13.72
C GLY A 20 -5.84 12.36 -13.36
N GLU A 21 -7.16 12.37 -13.56
CA GLU A 21 -7.97 13.59 -13.45
C GLU A 21 -8.24 14.03 -12.00
N LEU A 22 -8.29 13.09 -11.04
CA LEU A 22 -8.68 13.34 -9.65
C LEU A 22 -7.62 12.79 -8.67
N VAL A 23 -6.46 13.46 -8.65
CA VAL A 23 -5.30 13.09 -7.83
C VAL A 23 -5.13 14.05 -6.66
N VAL A 24 -5.09 13.51 -5.44
CA VAL A 24 -4.80 14.28 -4.21
C VAL A 24 -3.44 13.88 -3.66
N VAL A 25 -2.50 14.82 -3.66
CA VAL A 25 -1.18 14.63 -3.05
C VAL A 25 -1.20 15.13 -1.61
N ILE A 26 -0.81 14.30 -0.66
CA ILE A 26 -0.75 14.65 0.77
C ILE A 26 0.71 14.63 1.21
N ALA A 27 1.18 15.77 1.72
CA ALA A 27 2.49 15.85 2.34
C ALA A 27 2.54 15.03 3.65
N ASN A 28 3.71 14.50 3.98
CA ASN A 28 3.93 13.59 5.10
C ASN A 28 3.73 14.21 6.50
N ASP A 29 3.55 15.52 6.60
CA ASP A 29 3.30 16.27 7.83
C ASP A 29 1.83 16.72 7.98
N ILE A 30 0.98 16.43 6.98
CA ILE A 30 -0.44 16.78 7.00
C ILE A 30 -1.28 15.65 7.61
N ASP A 31 -2.24 15.99 8.46
CA ASP A 31 -3.24 15.02 8.91
C ASP A 31 -4.26 14.74 7.78
N PRO A 32 -4.37 13.51 7.26
CA PRO A 32 -5.30 13.19 6.17
C PRO A 32 -6.77 13.42 6.56
N VAL A 33 -7.11 13.37 7.84
CA VAL A 33 -8.49 13.62 8.29
C VAL A 33 -8.90 15.07 8.00
N SER A 34 -7.95 16.01 8.00
CA SER A 34 -8.22 17.42 7.66
C SER A 34 -8.57 17.64 6.19
N ARG A 35 -8.21 16.70 5.30
CA ARG A 35 -8.47 16.74 3.85
C ARG A 35 -9.49 15.68 3.41
N LYS A 36 -10.37 15.27 4.33
CA LYS A 36 -11.35 14.20 4.12
C LYS A 36 -12.15 14.40 2.83
N ASP A 37 -12.73 15.58 2.63
CA ASP A 37 -13.62 15.84 1.49
C ASP A 37 -12.87 15.73 0.14
N GLU A 38 -11.61 16.14 0.10
CA GLU A 38 -10.76 15.98 -1.10
C GLU A 38 -10.46 14.50 -1.37
N ILE A 39 -10.13 13.75 -0.32
CA ILE A 39 -9.83 12.31 -0.40
C ILE A 39 -11.05 11.49 -0.83
N GLU A 40 -12.25 11.82 -0.34
CA GLU A 40 -13.47 11.10 -0.68
C GLU A 40 -13.84 11.24 -2.17
N ASN A 41 -13.46 12.35 -2.80
CA ASN A 41 -13.72 12.62 -4.22
C ASN A 41 -12.53 12.25 -5.13
N ALA A 42 -11.42 11.78 -4.56
CA ALA A 42 -10.24 11.41 -5.33
C ALA A 42 -10.38 10.01 -5.95
N GLU A 43 -9.82 9.82 -7.13
CA GLU A 43 -9.57 8.47 -7.67
C GLU A 43 -8.25 7.91 -7.13
N ARG A 44 -7.29 8.81 -6.87
CA ARG A 44 -5.96 8.49 -6.39
C ARG A 44 -5.52 9.45 -5.29
N VAL A 45 -4.98 8.88 -4.22
CA VAL A 45 -4.29 9.63 -3.16
C VAL A 45 -2.83 9.23 -3.16
N GLU A 46 -1.94 10.20 -3.21
CA GLU A 46 -0.49 9.99 -3.19
C GLU A 46 0.08 10.44 -1.85
N LEU A 47 0.80 9.52 -1.19
CA LEU A 47 1.52 9.79 0.05
C LEU A 47 3.02 9.75 -0.24
N HIS A 48 3.69 10.85 0.08
CA HIS A 48 5.10 11.04 -0.23
C HIS A 48 5.99 10.56 0.91
N PHE A 49 7.05 9.82 0.57
CA PHE A 49 8.12 9.39 1.45
C PHE A 49 9.39 10.21 1.14
N PRO A 50 9.72 11.26 1.91
CA PRO A 50 10.89 12.09 1.60
C PRO A 50 12.22 11.38 1.78
N GLN A 51 12.27 10.42 2.70
CA GLN A 51 13.44 9.60 3.02
C GLN A 51 12.98 8.24 3.54
N PHE A 52 13.80 7.20 3.33
CA PHE A 52 13.48 5.82 3.72
C PHE A 52 13.20 5.63 5.22
N THR A 53 13.67 6.54 6.09
CA THR A 53 13.46 6.49 7.55
C THR A 53 12.16 7.16 8.01
N ASP A 54 11.42 7.80 7.09
CA ASP A 54 10.17 8.47 7.44
C ASP A 54 8.98 7.50 7.38
N GLY A 55 8.39 7.22 8.54
CA GLY A 55 7.26 6.31 8.67
C GLY A 55 5.88 6.97 8.65
N ARG A 56 5.77 8.31 8.56
CA ARG A 56 4.47 9.00 8.74
C ARG A 56 3.44 8.62 7.69
N ALA A 57 3.86 8.41 6.45
CA ALA A 57 2.99 7.98 5.36
C ALA A 57 2.31 6.63 5.63
N TYR A 58 2.90 5.73 6.42
CA TYR A 58 2.23 4.50 6.87
C TYR A 58 1.05 4.79 7.80
N SER A 59 1.24 5.70 8.76
CA SER A 59 0.17 6.11 9.66
C SER A 59 -0.95 6.83 8.90
N GLN A 60 -0.59 7.69 7.94
CA GLN A 60 -1.55 8.34 7.06
C GLN A 60 -2.35 7.32 6.24
N ALA A 61 -1.69 6.34 5.63
CA ALA A 61 -2.32 5.27 4.86
C ALA A 61 -3.33 4.48 5.70
N TYR A 62 -2.91 4.09 6.91
CA TYR A 62 -3.78 3.42 7.86
C TYR A 62 -5.04 4.24 8.16
N LEU A 63 -4.90 5.53 8.47
CA LEU A 63 -6.05 6.41 8.75
C LEU A 63 -6.98 6.55 7.54
N ILE A 64 -6.42 6.73 6.35
CA ILE A 64 -7.18 6.86 5.09
C ILE A 64 -8.02 5.61 4.84
N ARG A 65 -7.45 4.41 5.03
CA ARG A 65 -8.18 3.15 4.83
C ARG A 65 -9.17 2.83 5.93
N ARG A 66 -8.78 3.00 7.20
CA ARG A 66 -9.57 2.53 8.35
C ARG A 66 -10.61 3.54 8.81
N ARG A 67 -10.34 4.84 8.71
CA ARG A 67 -11.23 5.91 9.18
C ARG A 67 -11.96 6.62 8.06
N LEU A 68 -11.26 6.94 6.97
CA LEU A 68 -11.87 7.63 5.82
C LEU A 68 -12.47 6.64 4.81
N LEU A 69 -12.24 5.33 5.00
CA LEU A 69 -12.79 4.24 4.18
C LEU A 69 -12.50 4.36 2.68
N PHE A 70 -11.45 5.11 2.31
CA PHE A 70 -11.07 5.35 0.94
C PHE A 70 -10.81 4.04 0.20
N LYS A 71 -11.41 3.89 -0.99
CA LYS A 71 -11.35 2.67 -1.82
C LYS A 71 -10.53 2.83 -3.10
N GLY A 72 -10.16 4.06 -3.46
CA GLY A 72 -9.34 4.35 -4.64
C GLY A 72 -7.89 3.89 -4.49
N ASP A 73 -7.06 4.32 -5.46
CA ASP A 73 -5.64 4.02 -5.50
C ASP A 73 -4.90 4.82 -4.43
N LEU A 74 -4.37 4.15 -3.42
CA LEU A 74 -3.47 4.76 -2.44
C LEU A 74 -2.04 4.47 -2.86
N ARG A 75 -1.34 5.48 -3.36
CA ARG A 75 -0.04 5.37 -4.00
C ARG A 75 1.08 5.89 -3.11
N ALA A 76 2.14 5.10 -2.97
CA ALA A 76 3.40 5.55 -2.37
C ALA A 76 4.29 6.20 -3.43
N THR A 77 4.86 7.37 -3.13
CA THR A 77 5.82 8.08 -4.00
C THR A 77 7.04 8.55 -3.19
N GLY A 78 8.14 8.87 -3.87
CA GLY A 78 9.38 9.35 -3.22
C GLY A 78 10.44 8.26 -3.04
N ASP A 79 11.05 8.19 -1.86
CA ASP A 79 12.15 7.26 -1.53
C ASP A 79 11.65 5.84 -1.19
N VAL A 80 10.96 5.22 -2.15
CA VAL A 80 10.34 3.90 -1.99
C VAL A 80 11.30 2.79 -2.39
N LEU A 81 11.63 1.94 -1.42
CA LEU A 81 12.56 0.82 -1.57
C LEU A 81 11.84 -0.53 -1.55
N ALA A 82 12.47 -1.57 -2.10
CA ALA A 82 11.88 -2.90 -2.23
C ALA A 82 11.53 -3.57 -0.88
N ASP A 83 12.32 -3.32 0.17
CA ASP A 83 12.12 -3.87 1.51
C ASP A 83 10.91 -3.27 2.24
N GLN A 84 10.47 -2.09 1.84
CA GLN A 84 9.32 -1.40 2.42
C GLN A 84 7.97 -1.88 1.86
N LEU A 85 7.96 -2.51 0.69
CA LEU A 85 6.74 -2.83 -0.06
C LEU A 85 5.78 -3.73 0.71
N ILE A 86 6.29 -4.68 1.49
CA ILE A 86 5.47 -5.55 2.33
C ILE A 86 4.72 -4.72 3.38
N GLN A 87 5.42 -3.80 4.03
CA GLN A 87 4.80 -2.93 5.03
C GLN A 87 3.78 -1.98 4.39
N MET A 88 4.06 -1.50 3.18
CA MET A 88 3.12 -0.68 2.40
C MET A 88 1.84 -1.45 2.07
N GLU A 89 1.94 -2.70 1.57
CA GLU A 89 0.77 -3.54 1.31
C GLU A 89 -0.08 -3.74 2.57
N ARG A 90 0.56 -4.07 3.69
CA ARG A 90 -0.14 -4.33 4.97
C ARG A 90 -0.78 -3.08 5.58
N THR A 91 -0.28 -1.89 5.26
CA THR A 91 -0.86 -0.62 5.71
C THR A 91 -1.91 -0.07 4.75
N GLY A 92 -2.11 -0.74 3.60
CA GLY A 92 -3.22 -0.50 2.69
C GLY A 92 -2.88 0.31 1.44
N PHE A 93 -1.60 0.45 1.09
CA PHE A 93 -1.20 0.98 -0.21
C PHE A 93 -1.61 0.03 -1.34
N SER A 94 -2.10 0.59 -2.45
CA SER A 94 -2.50 -0.15 -3.67
C SER A 94 -1.47 -0.06 -4.78
N SER A 95 -0.63 0.98 -4.78
CA SER A 95 0.47 1.13 -5.73
C SER A 95 1.68 1.79 -5.08
N ALA A 96 2.86 1.54 -5.65
CA ALA A 96 4.12 2.11 -5.21
C ALA A 96 4.95 2.49 -6.44
N VAL A 97 5.39 3.75 -6.49
CA VAL A 97 6.36 4.23 -7.46
C VAL A 97 7.74 3.95 -6.89
N LEU A 98 8.44 2.99 -7.49
CA LEU A 98 9.76 2.58 -7.06
C LEU A 98 10.77 3.69 -7.33
N LYS A 99 11.71 3.88 -6.39
CA LYS A 99 12.85 4.76 -6.59
C LYS A 99 13.65 4.32 -7.83
N ASP A 100 14.17 5.30 -8.56
CA ASP A 100 15.06 5.05 -9.69
C ASP A 100 16.25 4.15 -9.29
N GLY A 101 16.55 3.17 -10.14
CA GLY A 101 17.60 2.19 -9.91
C GLY A 101 17.15 0.92 -9.16
N ILE A 102 15.90 0.86 -8.68
CA ILE A 102 15.30 -0.38 -8.17
C ILE A 102 14.69 -1.18 -9.33
N ASP A 103 15.09 -2.44 -9.48
CA ASP A 103 14.50 -3.35 -10.46
C ASP A 103 13.10 -3.82 -9.98
N PRO A 104 12.02 -3.54 -10.73
CA PRO A 104 10.67 -3.99 -10.40
C PRO A 104 10.54 -5.51 -10.27
N VAL A 105 11.34 -6.29 -11.03
CA VAL A 105 11.30 -7.76 -10.99
C VAL A 105 11.84 -8.26 -9.66
N ASP A 106 12.95 -7.70 -9.18
CA ASP A 106 13.51 -8.08 -7.89
C ASP A 106 12.65 -7.58 -6.73
N ALA A 107 12.05 -6.40 -6.85
CA ALA A 107 11.06 -5.89 -5.90
C ALA A 107 9.83 -6.83 -5.80
N GLN A 108 9.32 -7.32 -6.93
CA GLN A 108 8.22 -8.29 -6.95
C GLN A 108 8.60 -9.61 -6.28
N ARG A 109 9.82 -10.11 -6.51
CA ARG A 109 10.32 -11.32 -5.84
C ARG A 109 10.38 -11.17 -4.32
N GLN A 110 10.69 -9.97 -3.80
CA GLN A 110 10.67 -9.72 -2.35
C GLN A 110 9.25 -9.80 -1.77
N LEU A 111 8.25 -9.26 -2.49
CA LEU A 111 6.84 -9.39 -2.10
C LEU A 111 6.40 -10.86 -2.07
N ASP A 112 6.76 -11.62 -3.10
CA ASP A 112 6.35 -13.02 -3.25
C ASP A 112 6.99 -13.95 -2.24
N ARG A 113 8.12 -13.55 -1.64
CA ARG A 113 8.80 -14.32 -0.58
C ARG A 113 7.93 -14.48 0.68
N PHE A 114 6.99 -13.57 0.92
CA PHE A 114 6.13 -13.58 2.11
C PHE A 114 4.65 -13.68 1.71
N PRO A 115 4.10 -14.90 1.61
CA PRO A 115 2.74 -15.13 1.12
C PRO A 115 1.64 -14.91 2.17
N ALA A 116 1.99 -14.95 3.46
CA ALA A 116 1.03 -14.78 4.56
C ALA A 116 1.71 -14.30 5.84
N PHE A 117 0.93 -13.66 6.72
CA PHE A 117 1.39 -13.11 7.99
C PHE A 117 0.48 -13.59 9.13
N TYR A 118 1.09 -13.93 10.27
CA TYR A 118 0.32 -14.34 11.46
C TYR A 118 -0.60 -13.21 11.98
N GLN A 119 -0.09 -11.98 12.01
CA GLN A 119 -0.82 -10.81 12.49
C GLN A 119 -1.72 -10.24 11.39
N GLY A 120 -2.95 -9.89 11.77
CA GLY A 120 -3.84 -9.13 10.91
C GLY A 120 -3.29 -7.75 10.54
N ASP A 121 -3.84 -7.17 9.49
CA ASP A 121 -3.48 -5.87 8.93
C ASP A 121 -4.68 -5.21 8.24
N ILE A 122 -4.45 -4.11 7.49
CA ILE A 122 -5.53 -3.38 6.81
C ILE A 122 -6.23 -4.22 5.73
N VAL A 123 -5.50 -5.16 5.13
CA VAL A 123 -6.02 -6.04 4.07
C VAL A 123 -6.67 -7.29 4.67
N HIS A 124 -6.13 -7.80 5.79
CA HIS A 124 -6.59 -9.01 6.47
C HIS A 124 -6.82 -8.74 7.97
N GLU A 125 -8.04 -8.38 8.38
CA GLU A 125 -8.32 -7.97 9.77
C GLU A 125 -8.12 -9.09 10.81
N ALA A 126 -8.30 -10.36 10.43
CA ALA A 126 -8.14 -11.50 11.33
C ALA A 126 -6.71 -12.08 11.29
N PRO A 127 -6.17 -12.55 12.43
CA PRO A 127 -4.92 -13.32 12.43
C PRO A 127 -5.01 -14.50 11.47
N PHE A 128 -3.89 -14.83 10.81
CA PHE A 128 -3.85 -16.02 9.95
C PHE A 128 -4.03 -17.27 10.80
N LEU A 129 -5.18 -17.91 10.65
CA LEU A 129 -5.46 -19.23 11.18
C LEU A 129 -5.22 -20.23 10.06
N ARG A 130 -4.26 -21.13 10.25
CA ARG A 130 -4.08 -22.28 9.35
C ARG A 130 -5.33 -23.15 9.51
N ALA A 131 -6.12 -23.31 8.46
CA ALA A 131 -7.22 -24.28 8.50
C ALA A 131 -6.60 -25.68 8.68
N ASP A 132 -6.97 -26.39 9.74
CA ASP A 132 -6.55 -27.76 9.96
C ASP A 132 -7.08 -28.63 8.81
N SER A 133 -6.17 -29.07 7.93
CA SER A 133 -6.43 -30.09 6.92
C SER A 133 -6.44 -31.49 7.56
N SER A 134 -7.22 -31.70 8.61
CA SER A 134 -7.47 -33.03 9.20
C SER A 134 -8.73 -33.08 10.06
N LYS A 135 -9.90 -33.10 9.43
CA LYS A 135 -11.01 -33.98 9.83
C LYS A 135 -11.69 -34.50 8.58
N SER A 136 -10.98 -35.36 7.85
CA SER A 136 -11.64 -36.40 7.07
C SER A 136 -12.11 -37.45 8.07
N GLU A 137 -13.43 -37.49 8.24
CA GLU A 137 -14.19 -38.43 9.07
C GLU A 137 -13.76 -39.88 8.81
N VAL A 138 -13.68 -40.66 9.88
CA VAL A 138 -13.78 -42.13 9.88
C VAL A 138 -14.94 -42.51 10.79
#